data_AF-F2HI14-F1
#
_entry.id   AF-F2HI14-F1
#
_cell.length_a   1.000
_cell.length_b   1.000
_cell.length_c   1.000
_cell.angle_alpha   90.00
_cell.angle_beta   90.00
_cell.angle_gamma   90.00
#
_symmetry.space_group_name_H-M   'P 1'
#
loop_
_entity.id
_entity.type
_entity.pdbx_description
1 polymer ?
#
loop_
_entity_poly.entity_id
_entity_poly.type
_entity_poly.pdbx_seq_one_letter_code
_entity_poly.pdbx_strand_id
1 'polypeptide(L)'
;MDKINKLKETIDKAAKDACKFFEKNNRAAGVRARKKLQKCKKYIQNIRKLIQQVKYDYAQKKSLHFANETASTLVELFNKNTQDQKNNPDASTQDNFFLTEENAKNINYVKPVSKFHEYDMIEIFSPLDK
;
A
#
# COMPACT_ATOMS: atom_id res chain seq x y z
N MET A 1 -10.39 -9.75 9.24
CA MET A 1 -10.13 -11.20 9.46
C MET A 1 -11.03 -12.12 8.63
N ASP A 2 -12.26 -11.71 8.31
CA ASP A 2 -13.26 -12.53 7.60
C ASP A 2 -12.78 -13.20 6.30
N LYS A 3 -11.91 -12.54 5.53
CA LYS A 3 -11.37 -13.12 4.28
C LYS A 3 -10.48 -14.34 4.54
N ILE A 4 -9.76 -14.37 5.66
CA ILE A 4 -8.93 -15.50 6.07
C ILE A 4 -9.82 -16.66 6.54
N ASN A 5 -10.89 -16.37 7.28
CA ASN A 5 -11.84 -17.39 7.71
C ASN A 5 -12.53 -18.06 6.51
N LYS A 6 -12.98 -17.26 5.53
CA LYS A 6 -13.54 -17.78 4.26
C LYS A 6 -12.55 -18.64 3.48
N LEU A 7 -11.26 -18.30 3.50
CA LEU A 7 -10.21 -19.13 2.89
C LEU A 7 -10.09 -20.48 3.59
N LYS A 8 -9.99 -20.50 4.93
CA LYS A 8 -9.91 -21.73 5.74
C LYS A 8 -11.09 -22.66 5.46
N GLU A 9 -12.31 -22.15 5.56
CA GLU A 9 -13.51 -22.94 5.27
C GLU A 9 -13.52 -23.52 3.86
N THR A 10 -13.01 -22.77 2.87
CA THR A 10 -12.96 -23.22 1.48
C THR A 10 -11.92 -24.32 1.30
N ILE A 11 -10.78 -24.22 2.01
CA ILE A 11 -9.75 -25.27 2.05
C ILE A 11 -10.32 -26.54 2.67
N ASP A 12 -11.03 -26.46 3.80
CA ASP A 12 -11.62 -27.65 4.45
C ASP A 12 -12.62 -28.34 3.52
N LYS A 13 -13.45 -27.56 2.82
CA LYS A 13 -14.39 -28.08 1.82
C LYS A 13 -13.65 -28.69 0.61
N ALA A 14 -12.51 -28.13 0.21
CA ALA A 14 -11.70 -28.68 -0.87
C ALA A 14 -11.04 -30.00 -0.45
N ALA A 15 -10.51 -30.08 0.78
CA ALA A 15 -9.89 -31.27 1.34
C ALA A 15 -10.88 -32.45 1.39
N LYS A 16 -12.13 -32.20 1.84
CA LYS A 16 -13.19 -33.23 1.84
C LYS A 16 -13.50 -33.79 0.45
N ASP A 17 -13.53 -32.94 -0.58
CA ASP A 17 -13.74 -33.39 -1.96
C ASP A 17 -12.49 -34.06 -2.54
N ALA A 18 -11.30 -33.62 -2.15
CA ALA A 18 -10.04 -34.25 -2.56
C ALA A 18 -9.90 -35.67 -2.00
N CYS A 19 -10.20 -35.87 -0.70
CA CYS A 19 -10.27 -37.19 -0.08
C CYS A 19 -11.23 -38.13 -0.85
N LYS A 20 -12.44 -37.67 -1.17
CA LYS A 20 -13.38 -38.44 -2.01
C LYS A 20 -12.83 -38.74 -3.41
N PHE A 21 -12.04 -37.86 -4.00
CA PHE A 21 -11.44 -38.07 -5.31
C PHE A 21 -10.32 -39.13 -5.26
N PHE A 22 -9.37 -38.98 -4.33
CA PHE A 22 -8.18 -39.83 -4.23
C PHE A 22 -8.49 -41.21 -3.64
N GLU A 23 -9.34 -41.29 -2.62
CA GLU A 23 -9.61 -42.56 -1.94
C GLU A 23 -10.76 -43.35 -2.60
N LYS A 24 -11.77 -42.63 -3.10
CA LYS A 24 -13.01 -43.24 -3.62
C LYS A 24 -13.14 -43.17 -5.14
N ASN A 25 -12.08 -42.73 -5.85
CA ASN A 25 -12.07 -42.53 -7.30
C ASN A 25 -13.25 -41.69 -7.84
N ASN A 26 -13.80 -40.79 -7.02
CA ASN A 26 -14.96 -39.99 -7.38
C ASN A 26 -14.55 -38.80 -8.27
N ARG A 27 -14.63 -38.98 -9.60
CA ARG A 27 -14.27 -37.96 -10.61
C ARG A 27 -15.00 -36.63 -10.42
N ALA A 28 -16.28 -36.64 -10.07
CA ALA A 28 -17.05 -35.43 -9.82
C ALA A 28 -16.54 -34.66 -8.59
N ALA A 29 -16.06 -35.36 -7.55
CA ALA A 29 -15.41 -34.73 -6.42
C ALA A 29 -14.10 -34.05 -6.82
N GLY A 30 -13.34 -34.63 -7.75
CA GLY A 30 -12.13 -34.00 -8.32
C GLY A 30 -12.42 -32.66 -9.00
N VAL A 31 -13.48 -32.59 -9.82
CA VAL A 31 -13.91 -31.33 -10.46
C VAL A 31 -14.29 -30.28 -9.41
N ARG A 32 -15.04 -30.68 -8.38
CA ARG A 32 -15.42 -29.77 -7.29
C ARG A 32 -14.22 -29.31 -6.46
N ALA A 33 -13.26 -30.18 -6.18
CA ALA A 33 -12.04 -29.85 -5.46
C ALA A 33 -11.22 -28.81 -6.24
N ARG A 34 -10.97 -29.03 -7.55
CA ARG A 34 -10.28 -28.07 -8.41
C ARG A 34 -10.97 -26.69 -8.43
N LYS A 35 -12.29 -26.65 -8.59
CA LYS A 35 -13.06 -25.38 -8.54
C LYS A 35 -12.90 -24.66 -7.19
N LYS A 36 -12.89 -25.39 -6.07
CA LYS A 36 -12.67 -24.80 -4.74
C LYS A 36 -11.25 -24.29 -4.56
N LEU A 37 -10.23 -25.04 -5.00
CA LEU A 37 -8.83 -24.62 -4.97
C LEU A 37 -8.60 -23.34 -5.80
N GLN A 38 -9.25 -23.23 -6.96
CA GLN A 38 -9.20 -22.00 -7.76
C GLN A 38 -9.82 -20.80 -7.02
N LYS A 39 -10.87 -21.02 -6.22
CA LYS A 39 -11.41 -19.97 -5.34
C LYS A 39 -10.44 -19.62 -4.21
N CYS A 40 -9.75 -20.60 -3.61
CA CYS A 40 -8.70 -20.35 -2.62
C CYS A 40 -7.59 -19.44 -3.18
N LYS A 41 -7.10 -19.72 -4.40
CA LYS A 41 -6.12 -18.86 -5.09
C LYS A 41 -6.60 -17.41 -5.16
N LYS A 42 -7.86 -17.18 -5.54
CA LYS A 42 -8.45 -15.83 -5.59
C LYS A 42 -8.47 -15.16 -4.22
N TYR A 43 -8.86 -15.88 -3.17
CA TYR A 43 -8.88 -15.31 -1.80
C TYR A 43 -7.48 -14.95 -1.30
N ILE A 44 -6.48 -15.81 -1.54
CA ILE A 44 -5.09 -15.55 -1.18
C ILE A 44 -4.58 -14.27 -1.87
N GLN A 45 -4.82 -14.14 -3.17
CA GLN A 45 -4.41 -12.94 -3.91
C GLN A 45 -5.09 -11.67 -3.39
N ASN A 46 -6.37 -11.75 -3.03
CA ASN A 46 -7.07 -10.62 -2.44
C ASN A 46 -6.53 -10.24 -1.06
N ILE A 47 -6.14 -11.21 -0.23
CA ILE A 47 -5.50 -10.94 1.06
C ILE A 47 -4.14 -10.27 0.85
N ARG A 48 -3.32 -10.76 -0.08
CA ARG A 48 -2.03 -10.14 -0.45
C ARG A 48 -2.21 -8.68 -0.83
N LYS A 49 -3.17 -8.38 -1.72
CA LYS A 49 -3.50 -7.02 -2.14
C LYS A 49 -3.93 -6.12 -0.99
N LEU A 50 -4.73 -6.64 -0.05
CA LEU A 50 -5.16 -5.87 1.12
C LEU A 50 -3.98 -5.52 2.04
N ILE A 51 -3.08 -6.45 2.30
CA ILE A 51 -1.88 -6.19 3.11
C ILE A 51 -1.06 -5.07 2.47
N GLN A 52 -0.87 -5.15 1.15
CA GLN A 52 -0.14 -4.14 0.40
C GLN A 52 -0.84 -2.77 0.44
N GLN A 53 -2.17 -2.74 0.29
CA GLN A 53 -2.96 -1.51 0.39
C GLN A 53 -2.79 -0.85 1.76
N VAL A 54 -2.90 -1.63 2.83
CA VAL A 54 -2.75 -1.14 4.21
C VAL A 54 -1.37 -0.51 4.42
N LYS A 55 -0.30 -1.11 3.90
CA LYS A 55 1.05 -0.53 3.94
C LYS A 55 1.10 0.83 3.21
N TYR A 56 0.48 0.95 2.05
CA TYR A 56 0.44 2.21 1.31
C TYR A 56 -0.36 3.28 2.06
N ASP A 57 -1.51 2.94 2.62
CA ASP A 57 -2.35 3.87 3.38
C ASP A 57 -1.61 4.41 4.61
N TYR A 58 -0.85 3.56 5.31
CA TYR A 58 -0.01 4.01 6.44
C TYR A 58 1.09 4.98 6.00
N ALA A 59 1.75 4.71 4.87
CA ALA A 59 2.77 5.62 4.33
C ALA A 59 2.16 6.98 3.95
N GLN A 60 0.99 7.00 3.33
CA GLN A 60 0.28 8.22 2.96
C GLN A 60 -0.16 9.05 4.17
N LYS A 61 -0.70 8.39 5.21
CA LYS A 61 -1.07 9.07 6.46
C LYS A 61 0.14 9.72 7.12
N LYS A 62 1.29 9.03 7.12
CA LYS A 62 2.54 9.58 7.65
C LYS A 62 3.02 10.80 6.86
N SER A 63 2.97 10.76 5.53
CA SER A 63 3.35 11.92 4.71
C SER A 63 2.39 13.10 4.88
N LEU A 64 1.08 12.84 5.05
CA LEU A 64 0.10 13.89 5.29
C LEU A 64 0.32 14.58 6.64
N HIS A 65 0.62 13.82 7.69
CA HIS A 65 0.97 14.37 8.99
C HIS A 65 2.18 15.31 8.90
N PHE A 66 3.26 14.84 8.27
CA PHE A 66 4.47 15.63 8.06
C PHE A 66 4.21 16.91 7.24
N ALA A 67 3.37 16.83 6.20
CA ALA A 67 3.00 18.01 5.41
C ALA A 67 2.20 19.04 6.24
N ASN A 68 1.29 18.58 7.09
CA ASN A 68 0.52 19.47 7.96
C ASN A 68 1.39 20.12 9.04
N GLU A 69 2.32 19.38 9.63
CA GLU A 69 3.28 19.90 10.63
C GLU A 69 4.20 20.97 10.03
N THR A 70 4.74 20.71 8.84
CA THR A 70 5.60 21.67 8.14
C THR A 70 4.82 22.93 7.73
N ALA A 71 3.57 22.79 7.26
CA ALA A 71 2.71 23.92 6.96
C ALA A 71 2.43 24.81 8.19
N SER A 72 2.12 24.20 9.35
CA SER A 72 1.90 24.96 10.60
C SER A 72 3.16 25.72 11.01
N THR A 73 4.32 25.07 10.96
CA THR A 73 5.61 25.68 11.30
C THR A 73 5.92 26.86 10.38
N LEU A 74 5.69 26.72 9.07
CA LEU A 74 5.91 27.80 8.10
C LEU A 74 4.97 28.98 8.33
N VAL A 75 3.70 28.74 8.67
CA VAL A 75 2.74 29.79 9.02
C VAL A 75 3.18 30.55 10.28
N GLU A 76 3.65 29.83 11.31
CA GLU A 76 4.18 30.44 12.53
C GLU A 76 5.42 31.31 12.27
N LEU A 77 6.35 30.83 11.43
CA LEU A 77 7.53 31.60 11.02
C LEU A 77 7.15 32.85 10.22
N PHE A 78 6.18 32.73 9.30
CA PHE A 78 5.69 33.86 8.50
C PHE A 78 5.04 34.95 9.38
N ASN A 79 4.22 34.54 10.34
CA ASN A 79 3.55 35.47 11.26
C ASN A 79 4.55 36.20 12.18
N LYS A 80 5.60 35.53 12.64
CA LYS A 80 6.68 36.16 13.42
C LYS A 80 7.42 37.23 12.60
N ASN A 81 7.84 36.90 11.38
CA ASN A 81 8.48 37.87 10.48
C ASN A 81 7.59 39.10 10.20
N THR A 82 6.28 38.92 10.12
CA THR A 82 5.32 40.03 9.89
C THR A 82 5.18 40.95 11.11
N GLN A 83 5.31 40.43 12.33
CA GLN A 83 5.31 41.23 13.56
C GLN A 83 6.61 42.00 13.74
N ASP A 84 7.74 41.38 13.39
CA ASP A 84 9.07 42.00 13.47
C ASP A 84 9.19 43.19 12.49
N GLN A 85 8.60 43.09 11.30
CA GLN A 85 8.54 44.22 10.34
C GLN A 85 7.63 45.38 10.78
N LYS A 86 6.62 45.14 11.62
CA LYS A 86 5.77 46.22 12.18
C LYS A 86 6.44 46.99 13.32
N ASN A 87 7.37 46.35 14.03
CA ASN A 87 8.03 46.93 15.19
C ASN A 87 9.36 47.65 14.85
N ASN A 88 9.86 47.53 13.61
CA ASN A 88 11.04 48.27 13.15
C ASN A 88 11.01 48.51 11.62
N PRO A 89 10.63 49.72 11.15
CA PRO A 89 10.35 49.99 9.73
C PRO A 89 11.58 50.16 8.81
N ASP A 90 12.80 50.21 9.36
CA ASP A 90 14.01 50.49 8.57
C ASP A 90 14.79 49.25 8.10
N ALA A 91 14.28 48.03 8.34
CA ALA A 91 14.92 46.80 7.84
C ALA A 91 14.54 46.55 6.38
N SER A 92 15.27 47.18 5.46
CA SER A 92 15.17 46.96 4.02
C SER A 92 15.33 45.48 3.65
N THR A 93 14.27 44.96 3.02
CA THR A 93 14.16 43.75 2.22
C THR A 93 15.45 43.33 1.52
N GLN A 94 16.00 42.17 1.90
CA GLN A 94 16.53 41.12 1.02
C GLN A 94 17.18 40.04 1.88
N ASP A 95 16.40 39.05 2.30
CA ASP A 95 16.92 37.69 2.40
C ASP A 95 15.85 36.78 1.83
N ASN A 96 15.94 36.66 0.51
CA ASN A 96 15.15 35.73 -0.26
C ASN A 96 15.27 34.35 0.39
N PHE A 97 14.13 33.74 0.69
CA PHE A 97 14.01 32.30 0.90
C PHE A 97 14.30 31.60 -0.43
N PHE A 98 15.55 31.70 -0.92
CA PHE A 98 16.03 30.81 -1.95
C PHE A 98 16.13 29.44 -1.30
N LEU A 99 15.36 28.49 -1.84
CA LEU A 99 15.64 27.08 -1.67
C LEU A 99 17.06 26.83 -2.22
N THR A 100 18.06 26.97 -1.36
CA THR A 100 19.42 26.54 -1.69
C THR A 100 19.38 25.04 -1.94
N GLU A 101 20.16 24.56 -2.91
CA GLU A 101 20.19 23.13 -3.28
C GLU A 101 20.51 22.20 -2.09
N GLU A 102 21.12 22.70 -1.03
CA GLU A 102 21.34 21.96 0.22
C GLU A 102 20.07 21.73 1.04
N ASN A 103 19.15 22.70 1.10
CA ASN A 103 17.89 22.57 1.85
C ASN A 103 16.89 21.65 1.13
N ALA A 104 16.97 21.56 -0.20
CA ALA A 104 16.18 20.62 -1.00
C ALA A 104 16.61 19.15 -0.82
N LYS A 105 17.87 18.90 -0.42
CA LYS A 105 18.40 17.54 -0.19
C LYS A 105 17.88 16.89 1.11
N ASN A 106 17.36 17.66 2.05
CA ASN A 106 16.78 17.18 3.31
C ASN A 106 15.27 16.94 3.26
N ILE A 107 14.62 17.30 2.15
CA ILE A 107 13.24 16.89 1.90
C ILE A 107 13.34 15.45 1.43
N ASN A 108 13.06 14.49 2.33
CA ASN A 108 12.83 13.11 1.94
C ASN A 108 11.69 13.10 0.92
N TYR A 109 12.05 13.16 -0.36
CA TYR A 109 11.13 13.10 -1.47
C TYR A 109 10.54 11.69 -1.48
N VAL A 110 9.48 11.49 -0.71
CA VAL A 110 8.63 10.31 -0.86
C VAL A 110 7.95 10.51 -2.19
N LYS A 111 8.57 9.98 -3.26
CA LYS A 111 7.95 9.93 -4.59
C LYS A 111 6.50 9.50 -4.37
N PRO A 112 5.49 10.27 -4.85
CA PRO A 112 4.16 9.73 -4.93
C PRO A 112 4.32 8.45 -5.74
N VAL A 113 3.91 7.31 -5.18
CA VAL A 113 4.08 6.01 -5.83
C VAL A 113 3.10 6.00 -7.00
N SER A 114 3.51 6.65 -8.08
CA SER A 114 2.83 6.69 -9.36
C SER A 114 2.81 5.25 -9.86
N LYS A 115 1.62 4.66 -9.92
CA LYS A 115 1.27 3.46 -10.69
C LYS A 115 2.48 2.54 -10.94
N PHE A 116 2.91 1.79 -9.93
CA PHE A 116 3.93 0.78 -10.19
C PHE A 116 3.31 -0.38 -10.97
N HIS A 117 3.95 -0.61 -12.11
CA HIS A 117 3.61 -1.53 -13.18
C HIS A 117 3.57 -2.97 -12.67
N GLU A 118 2.59 -3.72 -13.15
CA GLU A 118 2.62 -5.04 -13.82
C GLU A 118 3.64 -6.15 -13.43
N TYR A 119 4.69 -5.89 -12.64
CA TYR A 119 5.84 -6.77 -12.42
C TYR A 119 5.87 -7.50 -11.07
N ASP A 120 4.73 -7.58 -10.38
CA ASP A 120 4.56 -8.47 -9.23
C ASP A 120 3.83 -9.78 -9.65
N MET A 121 3.96 -10.12 -10.93
CA MET A 121 3.75 -11.44 -11.50
C MET A 121 4.85 -12.35 -10.94
N ILE A 122 4.60 -12.90 -9.75
CA ILE A 122 5.33 -14.06 -9.26
C ILE A 122 5.27 -15.11 -10.38
N GLU A 123 6.42 -15.32 -11.03
CA GLU A 123 6.73 -16.46 -11.87
C GLU A 123 6.66 -17.74 -11.03
N ILE A 124 5.45 -18.20 -10.73
CA ILE A 124 5.22 -19.58 -10.36
C ILE A 124 3.94 -19.97 -11.06
N PHE A 125 4.01 -20.23 -12.36
CA PHE A 125 3.23 -21.23 -13.07
C PHE A 125 3.78 -21.26 -14.50
N SER A 126 4.68 -22.21 -14.77
CA SER A 126 4.84 -22.67 -16.15
C SER A 126 3.45 -23.13 -16.65
N PRO A 127 3.13 -22.94 -17.94
CA PRO A 127 1.89 -23.42 -18.50
C PRO A 127 1.94 -24.95 -18.62
N LEU A 128 1.64 -25.65 -17.53
CA LEU A 128 1.12 -27.01 -17.60
C LEU A 128 -0.36 -26.89 -17.96
N ASP A 129 -0.65 -26.91 -19.26
CA ASP A 129 -1.85 -27.50 -19.88
C ASP A 129 -1.96 -26.98 -21.33
N LYS A 130 -1.33 -27.71 -22.26
CA LYS A 130 -1.77 -27.87 -23.65
C LYS A 130 -1.83 -29.36 -23.94
#